data_AF-A0A7C9AKL9-F1
#
_entry.id   AF-A0A7C9AKL9-F1
#
_cell.length_a   1.000
_cell.length_b   1.000
_cell.length_c   1.000
_cell.angle_alpha   90.00
_cell.angle_beta   90.00
_cell.angle_gamma   90.00
#
_symmetry.space_group_name_H-M   'P 1'
#
loop_
_entity.id
_entity.type
_entity.pdbx_description
1 polymer ?
#
loop_
_entity_poly.entity_id
_entity_poly.type
_entity_poly.pdbx_seq_one_letter_code
_entity_poly.pdbx_strand_id
1 'polypeptide(L)'
;MQTRFHLSTRTSDRLWVSTVTLAKGLRTREEEEILSSQFLLKAIANASKVPVEFTPQLNVSDVSTETERLFSEDEELEQLLNGEICFKVYPFSSGGQTSNAERKIILPGSFNPLH
;
A
#
# COMPACT_ATOMS: atom_id res chain seq x y z
N MET A 1 0.53 29.71 -1.09
CA MET A 1 0.83 28.57 -0.21
C MET A 1 1.63 27.56 -1.01
N GLN A 2 2.50 26.79 -0.37
CA GLN A 2 3.12 25.61 -0.97
C GLN A 2 2.18 24.43 -0.67
N THR A 3 1.76 23.70 -1.69
CA THR A 3 0.83 22.58 -1.52
C THR A 3 1.63 21.30 -1.27
N ARG A 4 1.25 20.55 -0.24
CA ARG A 4 1.86 19.27 0.11
C ARG A 4 0.76 18.25 0.36
N PHE A 5 0.94 17.06 -0.17
CA PHE A 5 0.07 15.92 0.14
C PHE A 5 0.90 14.71 0.56
N HIS A 6 0.27 13.87 1.38
CA HIS A 6 0.84 12.65 1.92
C HIS A 6 -0.08 11.49 1.56
N LEU A 7 0.50 10.42 1.05
CA LEU A 7 -0.22 9.22 0.67
C LEU A 7 0.44 8.03 1.34
N SER A 8 -0.34 7.26 2.10
CA SER A 8 0.12 6.01 2.70
C SER A 8 -0.73 4.86 2.21
N THR A 9 -0.10 3.76 1.85
CA THR A 9 -0.77 2.54 1.41
C THR A 9 -0.19 1.37 2.16
N ARG A 10 -1.05 0.61 2.84
CA ARG A 10 -0.68 -0.53 3.67
C ARG A 10 -1.36 -1.78 3.13
N THR A 11 -0.57 -2.83 2.93
CA THR A 11 -1.02 -4.19 2.66
C THR A 11 -0.45 -5.09 3.76
N SER A 12 -0.72 -6.40 3.72
CA SER A 12 -0.14 -7.32 4.71
C SER A 12 1.38 -7.32 4.68
N ASP A 13 1.97 -7.28 3.48
CA ASP A 13 3.41 -7.44 3.23
C ASP A 13 4.20 -6.13 3.17
N ARG A 14 3.54 -4.98 2.99
CA ARG A 14 4.25 -3.70 2.88
C ARG A 14 3.46 -2.47 3.35
N LEU A 15 4.22 -1.44 3.71
CA LEU A 15 3.75 -0.08 3.89
C LEU A 15 4.54 0.83 2.95
N TRP A 16 3.81 1.52 2.08
CA TRP A 16 4.35 2.57 1.22
C TRP A 16 3.89 3.92 1.72
N VAL A 17 4.80 4.87 1.85
CA VAL A 17 4.48 6.26 2.16
C VAL A 17 5.12 7.17 1.12
N SER A 18 4.33 8.04 0.52
CA SER A 18 4.76 9.05 -0.43
C SER A 18 4.40 10.43 0.11
N THR A 19 5.37 11.34 0.10
CA THR A 19 5.16 12.75 0.39
C THR A 19 5.59 13.56 -0.82
N VAL A 20 4.65 14.32 -1.37
CA VAL A 20 4.89 15.17 -2.53
C VAL A 20 4.67 16.62 -2.12
N THR A 21 5.69 17.44 -2.35
CA THR A 21 5.64 18.89 -2.14
C THR A 21 5.71 19.57 -3.50
N LEU A 22 4.64 20.29 -3.86
CA LEU A 22 4.51 21.01 -5.12
C LEU A 22 5.08 22.42 -4.99
N ALA A 23 5.84 22.84 -5.98
CA ALA A 23 6.37 24.19 -6.03
C ALA A 23 5.26 25.23 -6.22
N LYS A 24 5.40 26.35 -5.51
CA LYS A 24 4.38 27.41 -5.49
C LYS A 24 4.27 28.10 -6.85
N GLY A 25 3.03 28.27 -7.33
CA GLY A 25 2.72 29.10 -8.49
C GLY A 25 3.01 28.46 -9.85
N LEU A 26 3.33 27.16 -9.88
CA LEU A 26 3.53 26.42 -11.14
C LEU A 26 2.27 25.70 -11.64
N ARG A 27 1.20 25.66 -10.84
CA ARG A 27 -0.04 24.93 -11.14
C ARG A 27 -1.28 25.66 -10.65
N THR A 28 -2.40 25.42 -11.30
CA THR A 28 -3.73 25.79 -10.77
C THR A 28 -4.16 24.80 -9.68
N ARG A 29 -5.25 25.12 -8.97
CA ARG A 29 -5.79 24.24 -7.94
C ARG A 29 -6.28 22.91 -8.53
N GLU A 30 -6.90 22.95 -9.69
CA GLU A 30 -7.40 21.80 -10.43
C GLU A 30 -6.26 20.89 -10.87
N GLU A 31 -5.15 21.46 -11.33
CA GLU A 31 -3.95 20.70 -11.71
C GLU A 31 -3.28 20.02 -10.51
N GLU A 32 -3.23 20.69 -9.35
CA GLU A 32 -2.77 20.08 -8.09
C GLU A 32 -3.66 18.89 -7.69
N GLU A 33 -4.98 19.01 -7.85
CA GLU A 33 -5.95 17.97 -7.52
C GLU A 33 -5.84 16.76 -8.47
N ILE A 34 -5.75 16.99 -9.78
CA ILE A 34 -5.54 15.94 -10.78
C ILE A 34 -4.25 15.18 -10.48
N LEU A 35 -3.17 15.90 -10.18
CA LEU A 35 -1.89 15.27 -9.84
C LEU A 35 -2.02 14.41 -8.58
N SER A 36 -2.65 14.92 -7.51
CA SER A 36 -2.86 14.14 -6.29
C SER A 36 -3.70 12.87 -6.54
N SER A 37 -4.71 12.97 -7.40
CA SER A 37 -5.58 11.84 -7.80
C SER A 37 -4.80 10.78 -8.59
N GLN A 38 -3.90 11.22 -9.49
CA GLN A 38 -2.99 10.34 -10.21
C GLN A 38 -2.08 9.55 -9.25
N PHE A 39 -1.51 10.21 -8.23
CA PHE A 39 -0.71 9.52 -7.20
C PHE A 39 -1.53 8.50 -6.40
N LEU A 40 -2.78 8.84 -6.05
CA LEU A 40 -3.69 7.92 -5.38
C LEU A 40 -3.97 6.67 -6.23
N LEU A 41 -4.30 6.85 -7.51
CA LEU A 41 -4.56 5.73 -8.43
C LEU A 41 -3.33 4.85 -8.62
N LYS A 42 -2.13 5.44 -8.74
CA LYS A 42 -0.87 4.70 -8.77
C LYS A 42 -0.71 3.82 -7.54
N ALA A 43 -0.94 4.37 -6.34
CA ALA A 43 -0.76 3.62 -5.11
C ALA A 43 -1.77 2.47 -4.98
N ILE A 44 -3.02 2.66 -5.41
CA ILE A 44 -4.04 1.60 -5.47
C ILE A 44 -3.63 0.51 -6.47
N ALA A 45 -3.15 0.88 -7.66
CA ALA A 45 -2.68 -0.07 -8.67
C ALA A 45 -1.50 -0.90 -8.16
N ASN A 46 -0.52 -0.25 -7.52
CA ASN A 46 0.63 -0.91 -6.91
C ASN A 46 0.21 -1.88 -5.81
N ALA A 47 -0.68 -1.47 -4.90
CA ALA A 47 -1.20 -2.36 -3.84
C ALA A 47 -1.99 -3.55 -4.40
N SER A 48 -2.70 -3.33 -5.52
CA SER A 48 -3.45 -4.37 -6.24
C SER A 48 -2.57 -5.25 -7.14
N LYS A 49 -1.25 -5.00 -7.19
CA LYS A 49 -0.30 -5.68 -8.08
C LYS A 49 -0.70 -5.62 -9.56
N VAL A 50 -1.39 -4.55 -9.96
CA VAL A 50 -1.78 -4.30 -11.35
C VAL A 50 -0.62 -3.58 -12.05
N PRO A 51 -0.10 -4.08 -13.18
CA PRO A 51 0.92 -3.38 -13.93
C PRO A 51 0.36 -2.07 -14.44
N VAL A 52 0.93 -0.95 -14.00
CA VAL A 52 0.58 0.38 -14.48
C VAL A 52 1.85 1.15 -14.80
N GLU A 53 1.89 1.76 -15.99
CA GLU A 53 2.95 2.69 -16.34
C GLU A 53 2.51 4.07 -15.83
N PHE A 54 3.24 4.59 -14.83
CA PHE A 54 2.91 5.84 -14.17
C PHE A 54 4.05 6.84 -14.27
N THR A 55 3.85 7.89 -15.05
CA THR A 55 4.77 9.01 -15.21
C THR A 55 4.09 10.29 -14.73
N PRO A 56 4.24 10.65 -13.43
CA PRO A 56 3.62 11.87 -12.92
C PRO A 56 4.30 13.06 -13.59
N GLN A 57 3.50 14.05 -14.01
CA GLN A 57 4.01 15.29 -14.58
C GLN A 57 4.50 16.22 -13.46
N LEU A 58 5.57 15.80 -12.79
CA LEU A 58 6.28 16.61 -11.81
C LEU A 58 7.21 17.60 -12.53
N ASN A 59 7.24 18.82 -12.00
CA ASN A 59 8.19 19.84 -12.40
C ASN A 59 9.53 19.59 -11.70
N VAL A 60 10.61 20.16 -12.24
CA VAL A 60 11.97 20.04 -11.67
C VAL A 60 12.05 20.55 -10.22
N SER A 61 11.19 21.49 -9.85
CA SER A 61 11.14 22.08 -8.50
C SER A 61 10.22 21.33 -7.53
N ASP A 62 9.46 20.33 -8.00
CA ASP A 62 8.65 19.50 -7.11
C ASP A 62 9.54 18.48 -6.41
N VAL A 63 9.24 18.21 -5.14
CA VAL A 63 9.98 17.24 -4.34
C VAL A 63 9.05 16.07 -4.02
N SER A 64 9.37 14.89 -4.53
CA SER A 64 8.69 13.64 -4.20
C SER A 64 9.62 12.75 -3.39
N THR A 65 9.15 12.30 -2.24
CA THR A 65 9.87 11.37 -1.35
C THR A 65 9.00 10.14 -1.15
N GLU A 66 9.56 8.97 -1.43
CA GLU A 66 8.87 7.69 -1.25
C GLU A 66 9.70 6.84 -0.28
N THR A 67 9.03 6.24 0.70
CA THR A 67 9.62 5.29 1.65
C THR A 67 8.79 4.02 1.63
N GLU A 68 9.47 2.88 1.46
CA GLU A 68 8.87 1.56 1.54
C GLU A 68 9.39 0.84 2.78
N ARG A 69 8.47 0.18 3.49
CA ARG A 69 8.78 -0.80 4.53
C ARG A 69 8.12 -2.11 4.14
N LEU A 70 8.90 -3.17 4.09
CA LEU A 70 8.40 -4.54 3.97
C LEU A 70 8.18 -5.11 5.36
N PHE A 71 7.20 -6.00 5.48
CA PHE A 71 6.90 -6.73 6.69
C PHE A 71 7.36 -8.18 6.55
N SER A 72 7.98 -8.68 7.61
CA SER A 72 8.20 -10.12 7.80
C SER A 72 6.90 -10.83 8.15
N GLU A 73 6.86 -12.16 8.01
CA GLU A 73 5.66 -12.95 8.28
C GLU A 73 5.05 -12.67 9.67
N ASP A 74 5.91 -12.58 10.68
CA ASP A 74 5.54 -12.29 12.07
C ASP A 74 4.95 -10.88 12.18
N GLU A 75 5.57 -9.88 11.56
CA GLU A 75 5.04 -8.51 11.51
C GLU A 75 3.69 -8.44 10.77
N GLU A 76 3.46 -9.26 9.75
CA GLU A 76 2.13 -9.34 9.11
C GLU A 76 1.06 -9.89 10.07
N LEU A 77 1.41 -10.86 10.91
CA LEU A 77 0.50 -11.40 11.93
C LEU A 77 0.27 -10.40 13.06
N GLU A 78 1.31 -9.73 13.52
CA GLU A 78 1.20 -8.66 14.52
C GLU A 78 0.30 -7.53 14.02
N GLN A 79 0.43 -7.10 12.76
CA GLN A 79 -0.47 -6.12 12.15
C GLN A 79 -1.93 -6.57 12.21
N LEU A 80 -2.21 -7.86 11.94
CA LEU A 80 -3.56 -8.40 12.04
C LEU A 80 -4.09 -8.40 13.48
N LEU A 81 -3.25 -8.79 14.45
CA LEU A 81 -3.58 -8.80 15.87
C LEU A 81 -3.82 -7.38 16.42
N ASN A 82 -3.06 -6.41 15.93
CA ASN A 82 -3.19 -4.99 16.27
C ASN A 82 -4.34 -4.29 15.54
N GLY A 83 -5.04 -4.97 14.62
CA GLY A 83 -6.14 -4.40 13.83
C GLY A 83 -5.70 -3.43 12.74
N GLU A 84 -4.41 -3.44 12.36
CA GLU A 84 -3.84 -2.60 11.32
C GLU A 84 -4.19 -3.08 9.90
N ILE A 85 -4.48 -4.37 9.76
CA ILE A 85 -4.98 -5.01 8.55
C ILE A 85 -6.18 -5.89 8.88
N CYS A 86 -7.10 -6.07 7.92
CA CYS A 86 -8.34 -6.80 8.15
C CYS A 86 -8.24 -8.31 7.91
N PHE A 87 -7.17 -8.78 7.28
CA PHE A 87 -6.94 -10.19 7.00
C PHE A 87 -5.50 -10.43 6.51
N LYS A 88 -5.03 -11.67 6.61
CA LYS A 88 -3.78 -12.14 6.00
C LYS A 88 -4.05 -13.33 5.08
N VAL A 89 -3.43 -13.34 3.91
CA VAL A 89 -3.54 -14.44 2.92
C VAL A 89 -2.18 -15.09 2.75
N TYR A 90 -2.12 -16.40 2.96
CA TYR A 90 -0.90 -17.19 2.72
C TYR A 90 -0.79 -17.66 1.26
N PRO A 91 0.41 -17.58 0.64
CA PRO A 91 0.61 -18.00 -0.75
C PRO A 91 0.45 -19.51 -0.92
N PHE A 92 0.00 -19.91 -2.11
CA PHE A 92 -0.14 -21.32 -2.50
C PHE A 92 1.21 -21.87 -2.94
N SER A 93 1.68 -22.96 -2.34
CA SER A 93 2.81 -23.73 -2.86
C SER A 93 2.40 -24.41 -4.17
N SER A 94 3.06 -24.07 -5.28
CA SER A 94 2.81 -24.62 -6.62
C SER A 94 3.51 -25.97 -6.87
N GLY A 95 4.07 -26.61 -5.84
CA GLY A 95 4.81 -27.86 -5.96
C GLY A 95 4.45 -28.87 -4.88
N GLY A 96 3.89 -30.01 -5.31
CA GLY A 96 3.89 -31.28 -4.57
C GLY A 96 2.86 -31.42 -3.44
N GLN A 97 1.74 -32.08 -3.77
CA GLN A 97 0.86 -32.86 -2.88
C GLN A 97 1.10 -32.72 -1.37
N THR A 98 0.41 -31.77 -0.72
CA THR A 98 0.06 -31.88 0.70
C THR A 98 -1.45 -31.98 0.82
N SER A 99 -1.88 -33.10 1.37
CA SER A 99 -3.25 -33.54 1.62
C SER A 99 -4.12 -32.48 2.32
N ASN A 100 -5.35 -32.31 1.81
CA ASN A 100 -6.51 -31.63 2.41
C ASN A 100 -6.33 -30.16 2.81
N ALA A 101 -6.73 -29.29 1.88
CA ALA A 101 -7.18 -27.91 2.14
C ALA A 101 -6.08 -27.00 2.73
N GLU A 102 -6.06 -25.69 2.55
CA GLU A 102 -7.17 -24.76 2.64
C GLU A 102 -6.56 -23.41 2.25
N ARG A 103 -7.30 -22.57 1.55
CA ARG A 103 -6.99 -21.13 1.57
C ARG A 103 -7.00 -20.70 3.04
N LYS A 104 -5.85 -20.50 3.69
CA LYS A 104 -5.82 -19.97 5.07
C LYS A 104 -5.84 -18.45 4.98
N ILE A 105 -7.04 -17.91 4.93
CA ILE A 105 -7.28 -16.50 5.24
C ILE A 105 -7.40 -16.44 6.75
N ILE A 106 -6.51 -15.71 7.41
CA ILE A 106 -6.64 -15.44 8.84
C ILE A 106 -7.41 -14.14 8.99
N LEU A 107 -8.53 -14.20 9.70
CA LEU A 107 -9.37 -13.06 10.03
C LEU A 107 -9.14 -12.65 11.49
N PRO A 108 -9.44 -11.40 11.87
CA PRO A 108 -9.53 -11.00 13.26
C PRO A 108 -10.51 -11.93 14.00
N GLY A 109 -10.05 -12.55 15.09
CA GLY A 109 -10.86 -13.51 15.87
C GLY A 109 -10.77 -14.97 15.42
N SER A 110 -10.02 -15.30 14.36
CA SER A 110 -9.66 -16.71 14.06
C SER A 110 -8.82 -17.36 15.15
N PHE A 111 -8.19 -16.56 16.02
CA PHE A 111 -7.48 -17.01 17.20
C PHE A 111 -8.46 -17.18 18.36
N ASN A 112 -9.17 -18.31 18.40
CA ASN A 112 -10.00 -18.66 19.55
C ASN A 112 -9.22 -19.60 20.48
N PRO A 113 -8.72 -19.16 21.66
CA PRO A 113 -7.90 -19.99 22.54
C PRO A 113 -8.71 -20.99 23.39
N LEU A 114 -9.91 -21.39 22.95
CA LEU A 114 -10.75 -22.32 23.71
C LEU A 114 -10.65 -23.75 23.15
N HIS A 115 -9.51 -24.40 23.40
CA HIS A 115 -9.45 -25.81 23.82
C HIS A 115 -8.07 -26.21 24.34
#